data_AF-A0A969C6S1-F1
#
_entry.id   AF-A0A969C6S1-F1
#
_cell.length_a   1.000
_cell.length_b   1.000
_cell.length_c   1.000
_cell.angle_alpha   90.00
_cell.angle_beta   90.00
_cell.angle_gamma   90.00
#
_symmetry.space_group_name_H-M   'P 1'
#
loop_
_entity.id
_entity.type
_entity.pdbx_description
1 polymer ?
#
loop_
_entity_poly.entity_id
_entity_poly.type
_entity_poly.pdbx_seq_one_letter_code
_entity_poly.pdbx_strand_id
1 'polypeptide(L)'
;MSSPILRNITNNFQDVRLISLASWREAAEFPDRDHGGPYIVAQEGYDPQDARVTADEFVLGRSGKWLSLSYFYKMPVSERRAEFLYATAAEVMKVMAGLPPKPEVIRPGSAPEAGETPTEEDELTRAVKSAKAGKPK
;
A
#
# COMPACT_ATOMS: atom_id res chain seq x y z
N MET A 1 2.27 -26.80 5.83
CA MET A 1 2.28 -25.31 5.87
C MET A 1 0.82 -24.89 5.83
N SER A 2 0.30 -24.34 6.93
CA SER A 2 -1.10 -23.89 6.96
C SER A 2 -1.24 -22.68 6.06
N SER A 3 -1.98 -22.79 4.96
CA SER A 3 -2.40 -21.63 4.18
C SER A 3 -3.12 -20.68 5.14
N PRO A 4 -2.69 -19.42 5.29
CA PRO A 4 -3.45 -18.48 6.11
C PRO A 4 -4.87 -18.40 5.54
N ILE A 5 -5.88 -18.55 6.40
CA ILE A 5 -7.26 -18.31 6.01
C ILE A 5 -7.35 -16.82 5.67
N LEU A 6 -7.25 -16.51 4.38
CA LEU A 6 -7.45 -15.17 3.88
C LEU A 6 -8.89 -14.73 4.17
N ARG A 7 -9.04 -13.46 4.50
CA ARG A 7 -10.31 -12.81 4.83
C ARG A 7 -10.45 -11.52 4.05
N ASN A 8 -11.63 -10.92 4.06
CA ASN A 8 -11.81 -9.58 3.54
C ASN A 8 -10.86 -8.61 4.25
N ILE A 9 -10.33 -7.63 3.53
CA ILE A 9 -9.54 -6.57 4.15
C ILE A 9 -10.36 -5.84 5.22
N THR A 10 -9.69 -5.22 6.18
CA THR A 10 -10.32 -4.53 7.31
C THR A 10 -9.55 -3.25 7.62
N ASN A 11 -10.18 -2.33 8.37
CA ASN A 11 -9.48 -1.16 8.90
C ASN A 11 -8.89 -1.42 10.31
N ASN A 12 -8.74 -2.69 10.70
CA ASN A 12 -8.12 -3.04 11.98
C ASN A 12 -6.59 -3.01 11.84
N PHE A 13 -5.93 -2.23 12.70
CA PHE A 13 -4.46 -2.12 12.73
C PHE A 13 -3.74 -3.45 12.97
N GLN A 14 -4.41 -4.46 13.54
CA GLN A 14 -3.83 -5.79 13.75
C GLN A 14 -3.76 -6.62 12.46
N ASP A 15 -4.55 -6.26 11.45
CA ASP A 15 -4.62 -7.00 10.19
C ASP A 15 -3.67 -6.40 9.12
N VAL A 16 -3.01 -5.26 9.40
CA VAL A 16 -2.13 -4.58 8.44
C VAL A 16 -0.65 -4.86 8.71
N ARG A 17 0.15 -4.75 7.65
CA ARG A 17 1.61 -4.82 7.69
C ARG A 17 2.20 -3.47 7.33
N LEU A 18 3.16 -3.04 8.13
CA LEU A 18 3.97 -1.87 7.83
C LEU A 18 5.22 -2.31 7.07
N ILE A 19 5.32 -1.93 5.80
CA ILE A 19 6.46 -2.23 4.94
C ILE A 19 7.40 -1.03 5.00
N SER A 20 8.58 -1.22 5.59
CA SER A 20 9.64 -0.21 5.65
C SER A 20 10.34 -0.09 4.31
N LEU A 21 10.49 1.14 3.83
CA LEU A 21 11.31 1.51 2.69
C LEU A 21 12.57 2.28 3.13
N ALA A 22 13.05 2.09 4.36
CA ALA A 22 14.21 2.82 4.88
C ALA A 22 15.49 2.62 4.05
N SER A 23 15.63 1.46 3.40
CA SER A 23 16.75 1.10 2.52
C SER A 23 16.57 1.58 1.07
N TRP A 24 15.44 2.21 0.74
CA TRP A 24 15.23 2.79 -0.58
C TRP A 24 16.09 4.04 -0.75
N ARG A 25 16.73 4.19 -1.92
CA ARG A 25 17.67 5.29 -2.20
C ARG A 25 17.05 6.68 -1.99
N GLU A 26 15.80 6.87 -2.42
CA GLU A 26 15.07 8.14 -2.30
C GLU A 26 14.38 8.31 -0.94
N ALA A 27 14.56 7.38 0.00
CA ALA A 27 14.00 7.53 1.34
C ALA A 27 14.48 8.81 2.04
N ALA A 28 15.70 9.26 1.74
CA ALA A 28 16.26 10.50 2.29
C ALA A 28 15.51 11.78 1.86
N GLU A 29 14.65 11.71 0.83
CA GLU A 29 13.84 12.84 0.38
C GLU A 29 12.64 13.13 1.30
N PHE A 30 12.42 12.30 2.32
CA PHE A 30 11.41 12.50 3.36
C PHE A 30 12.09 13.10 4.59
N PRO A 31 12.15 14.44 4.74
CA PRO A 31 12.95 15.10 5.78
C PRO A 31 12.47 14.76 7.20
N ASP A 32 11.17 14.54 7.36
CA ASP A 32 10.54 14.25 8.66
C ASP A 32 10.40 12.75 8.93
N ARG A 33 11.08 11.88 8.15
CA ARG A 33 10.98 10.43 8.36
C ARG A 33 11.60 10.00 9.68
N ASP A 34 11.00 8.98 10.28
CA ASP A 34 11.64 8.28 11.38
C ASP A 34 12.68 7.27 10.85
N HIS A 35 13.36 6.56 11.74
CA HIS A 35 14.46 5.65 11.38
C HIS A 35 14.02 4.50 10.46
N GLY A 36 12.76 4.07 10.54
CA GLY A 36 12.24 2.98 9.72
C GLY A 36 11.48 3.45 8.49
N GLY A 37 11.23 4.75 8.35
CA GLY A 37 10.49 5.32 7.24
C GLY A 37 11.31 5.56 5.96
N PRO A 38 10.64 5.86 4.83
CA PRO A 38 9.19 5.93 4.69
C PRO A 38 8.54 4.54 4.67
N TYR A 39 7.22 4.49 4.80
CA TYR A 39 6.45 3.26 4.92
C TYR A 39 5.33 3.15 3.89
N ILE A 40 4.96 1.91 3.58
CA ILE A 40 3.68 1.56 2.96
C ILE A 40 2.90 0.68 3.94
N VAL A 41 1.59 0.92 4.03
CA VAL A 41 0.68 0.08 4.79
C VAL A 41 0.02 -0.90 3.82
N ALA A 42 0.17 -2.20 4.08
CA ALA A 42 -0.35 -3.25 3.19
C ALA A 42 -1.12 -4.33 3.93
N GLN A 43 -2.12 -4.93 3.28
CA GLN A 43 -2.89 -6.05 3.78
C GLN A 43 -3.18 -7.05 2.67
N GLU A 44 -2.97 -8.33 2.94
CA GLU A 44 -3.41 -9.43 2.06
C GLU A 44 -4.85 -9.81 2.41
N GLY A 45 -5.69 -10.01 1.39
CA GLY A 45 -7.08 -10.38 1.61
C GLY A 45 -7.94 -10.27 0.35
N TYR A 46 -9.23 -10.12 0.56
CA TYR A 46 -10.22 -9.91 -0.50
C TYR A 46 -10.82 -8.50 -0.43
N ASP A 47 -11.16 -7.92 -1.59
CA ASP A 47 -12.07 -6.77 -1.64
C ASP A 47 -13.44 -7.23 -1.10
N PRO A 48 -14.00 -6.62 -0.04
CA PRO A 48 -15.27 -7.03 0.56
C PRO A 48 -16.48 -7.00 -0.40
N GLN A 49 -16.33 -6.31 -1.52
CA GLN A 49 -17.34 -6.13 -2.55
C GLN A 49 -16.97 -6.84 -3.87
N ASP A 50 -15.81 -7.53 -3.96
CA ASP A 50 -15.49 -8.36 -5.12
C ASP A 50 -16.27 -9.69 -5.04
N ALA A 51 -17.25 -9.85 -5.92
CA ALA A 51 -18.04 -11.07 -6.04
C ALA A 51 -17.20 -12.30 -6.45
N ARG A 52 -16.03 -12.11 -7.05
CA ARG A 52 -15.13 -13.19 -7.45
C ARG A 52 -14.23 -13.68 -6.33
N VAL A 53 -14.15 -12.94 -5.22
CA VAL A 53 -13.32 -13.27 -4.05
C VAL A 53 -11.86 -13.50 -4.49
N THR A 54 -11.35 -12.58 -5.30
CA THR A 54 -9.98 -12.66 -5.82
C THR A 54 -9.02 -12.20 -4.72
N ALA A 55 -8.13 -13.10 -4.29
CA ALA A 55 -7.09 -12.74 -3.34
C ALA A 55 -6.13 -11.73 -3.99
N ASP A 56 -5.84 -10.65 -3.27
CA ASP A 56 -4.86 -9.65 -3.67
C ASP A 56 -4.18 -9.07 -2.42
N GLU A 57 -3.21 -8.20 -2.65
CA GLU A 57 -2.66 -7.33 -1.63
C GLU A 57 -3.10 -5.90 -1.90
N PHE A 58 -3.50 -5.21 -0.84
CA PHE A 58 -3.99 -3.85 -0.90
C PHE A 58 -3.05 -2.93 -0.14
N VAL A 59 -2.87 -1.73 -0.65
CA VAL A 59 -2.13 -0.64 0.01
C VAL A 59 -3.09 0.46 0.43
N LEU A 60 -2.89 1.01 1.63
CA LEU A 60 -3.73 2.06 2.17
C LEU A 60 -3.16 3.44 1.80
N GLY A 61 -3.96 4.27 1.15
CA GLY A 61 -3.63 5.67 0.86
C GLY A 61 -4.00 6.62 1.99
N ARG A 62 -3.41 7.82 1.98
CA ARG A 62 -3.68 8.92 2.92
C ARG A 62 -5.15 9.37 2.91
N SER A 63 -5.86 9.16 1.81
CA SER A 63 -7.31 9.33 1.71
C SER A 63 -8.14 8.34 2.56
N GLY A 64 -7.49 7.36 3.19
CA GLY A 64 -8.13 6.31 3.96
C GLY A 64 -8.74 5.19 3.11
N LYS A 65 -8.39 5.16 1.82
CA LYS A 65 -8.90 4.17 0.86
C LYS A 65 -7.83 3.16 0.48
N TRP A 66 -8.26 1.93 0.26
CA TRP A 66 -7.42 0.82 -0.15
C TRP A 66 -7.33 0.73 -1.67
N LEU A 67 -6.14 0.45 -2.19
CA LEU A 67 -5.92 0.21 -3.61
C LEU A 67 -5.21 -1.13 -3.77
N SER A 68 -5.64 -1.95 -4.74
CA SER A 68 -4.91 -3.17 -5.07
C SER A 68 -3.47 -2.83 -5.49
N LEU A 69 -2.51 -3.63 -5.02
CA LEU A 69 -1.09 -3.45 -5.28
C LEU A 69 -0.78 -3.53 -6.78
N SER A 70 -1.55 -4.34 -7.52
CA SER A 70 -1.45 -4.44 -8.98
C SER A 70 -1.79 -3.11 -9.67
N TYR A 71 -2.73 -2.33 -9.11
CA TYR A 71 -3.04 -0.99 -9.62
C TYR A 71 -2.06 0.06 -9.12
N PHE A 72 -1.58 -0.06 -7.88
CA PHE A 72 -0.51 0.80 -7.37
C PHE A 72 0.67 0.85 -8.35
N TYR A 73 1.17 -0.30 -8.82
CA TYR A 73 2.29 -0.33 -9.77
C TYR A 73 2.02 0.31 -11.14
N LYS A 74 0.75 0.54 -11.50
CA LYS A 74 0.37 1.19 -12.76
C LYS A 74 0.20 2.71 -12.61
N MET A 75 0.18 3.23 -11.39
CA MET A 75 0.04 4.66 -11.14
C MET A 75 1.36 5.41 -11.40
N PRO A 76 1.29 6.69 -11.80
CA PRO A 76 2.45 7.58 -11.81
C PRO A 76 3.19 7.58 -10.47
N VAL A 77 4.52 7.62 -10.53
CA VAL A 77 5.38 7.57 -9.32
C VAL A 77 5.06 8.72 -8.37
N SER A 78 4.85 9.93 -8.92
CA SER A 78 4.48 11.12 -8.16
C SER A 78 3.20 10.93 -7.35
N GLU A 79 2.16 10.36 -7.96
CA GLU A 79 0.89 10.07 -7.29
C GLU A 79 1.06 8.99 -6.21
N ARG A 80 1.83 7.93 -6.50
CA ARG A 80 2.16 6.89 -5.51
C ARG A 80 2.85 7.47 -4.28
N ARG A 81 3.89 8.29 -4.50
CA ARG A 81 4.66 8.95 -3.44
C ARG A 81 3.79 9.92 -2.64
N ALA A 82 2.89 10.64 -3.30
CA ALA A 82 2.00 11.59 -2.65
C ALA A 82 0.91 10.92 -1.80
N GLU A 83 0.36 9.79 -2.26
CA GLU A 83 -0.83 9.20 -1.64
C GLU A 83 -0.51 8.01 -0.71
N PHE A 84 0.49 7.19 -1.02
CA PHE A 84 0.69 5.87 -0.36
C PHE A 84 1.98 5.75 0.46
N LEU A 85 2.85 6.76 0.45
CA LEU A 85 4.08 6.76 1.22
C LEU A 85 3.92 7.65 2.46
N TYR A 86 4.12 7.03 3.63
CA TYR A 86 4.08 7.71 4.91
C TYR A 86 5.49 7.94 5.41
N ALA A 87 5.80 9.16 5.85
CA ALA A 87 7.14 9.48 6.33
C ALA A 87 7.43 8.76 7.66
N THR A 88 6.41 8.62 8.52
CA THR A 88 6.56 8.08 9.87
C THR A 88 5.51 7.03 10.22
N ALA A 89 5.81 6.16 11.18
CA ALA A 89 4.84 5.24 11.75
C ALA A 89 3.73 5.99 12.52
N ALA A 90 4.04 7.16 13.09
CA ALA A 90 3.04 8.01 13.75
C ALA A 90 1.99 8.52 12.77
N GLU A 91 2.40 8.90 11.56
CA GLU A 91 1.49 9.29 10.47
C GLU A 91 0.54 8.14 10.11
N VAL A 92 1.08 6.92 9.97
CA VAL A 92 0.28 5.71 9.74
C VAL A 92 -0.76 5.49 10.82
N MET A 93 -0.36 5.56 12.10
CA MET A 93 -1.27 5.37 13.23
C MET A 93 -2.37 6.41 13.25
N LYS A 94 -2.07 7.67 12.89
CA LYS A 94 -3.05 8.74 12.79
C LYS A 94 -4.08 8.47 11.69
N VAL A 95 -3.64 7.99 10.52
CA VAL A 95 -4.54 7.63 9.42
C VAL A 95 -5.42 6.45 9.84
N MET A 96 -4.82 5.37 10.35
CA MET A 96 -5.54 4.16 10.79
C MET A 96 -6.58 4.46 11.87
N ALA A 97 -6.28 5.34 12.83
CA ALA A 97 -7.22 5.74 13.88
C ALA A 97 -8.42 6.52 13.36
N GLY A 98 -8.30 7.18 12.20
CA GLY A 98 -9.38 7.95 11.57
C GLY A 98 -10.23 7.15 10.58
N LEU A 99 -9.90 5.88 10.33
CA LEU A 99 -10.60 5.09 9.33
C LEU A 99 -12.02 4.70 9.78
N PRO A 100 -13.00 4.68 8.86
CA PRO A 100 -14.32 4.16 9.16
C PRO A 100 -14.28 2.65 9.47
N PRO A 101 -15.29 2.07 10.15
CA PRO A 101 -15.32 0.63 10.43
C PRO A 101 -15.31 -0.26 9.19
N LYS A 102 -15.87 0.23 8.07
CA LYS A 102 -15.92 -0.49 6.79
C LYS A 102 -14.82 0.05 5.87
N PRO A 103 -13.93 -0.81 5.33
CA PRO A 103 -12.90 -0.39 4.39
C PRO A 103 -13.52 0.01 3.05
N GLU A 104 -12.99 1.07 2.47
CA GLU A 104 -13.33 1.52 1.11
C GLU A 104 -12.19 1.15 0.16
N VAL A 105 -12.52 0.51 -0.97
CA VAL A 105 -11.56 0.08 -1.99
C VAL A 105 -11.72 0.93 -3.24
N ILE A 106 -10.63 1.52 -3.73
CA ILE A 106 -10.55 2.22 -5.00
C ILE A 106 -10.62 1.20 -6.13
N ARG A 107 -11.63 1.34 -6.99
CA ARG A 107 -11.78 0.57 -8.22
C ARG A 107 -11.46 1.45 -9.44
N PRO A 108 -10.21 1.45 -9.92
CA PRO A 108 -9.92 2.11 -11.19
C PRO A 108 -10.71 1.42 -12.31
N GLY A 109 -11.61 2.17 -12.95
CA GLY A 109 -12.59 1.65 -13.92
C GLY A 109 -13.98 2.29 -13.92
N SER A 110 -14.26 3.30 -13.07
CA SER A 110 -15.50 4.11 -13.13
C SER A 110 -15.34 5.53 -13.72
N ALA A 111 -14.20 5.85 -14.32
CA ALA A 111 -13.99 7.03 -15.17
C ALA A 111 -12.82 6.76 -16.15
N PRO A 112 -12.81 7.39 -17.35
CA PRO A 112 -12.00 6.95 -18.48
C PRO A 112 -10.52 7.31 -18.36
N GLU A 113 -9.75 6.58 -19.16
CA GLU A 113 -8.29 6.50 -19.35
C GLU A 113 -7.51 7.80 -19.11
N ALA A 114 -6.44 7.70 -18.31
CA ALA A 114 -5.24 8.50 -18.48
C ALA A 114 -4.10 7.53 -18.80
N GLY A 115 -3.66 7.56 -20.05
CA GLY A 115 -2.52 6.81 -20.51
C GLY A 115 -1.22 7.41 -19.99
N GLU A 116 -0.36 6.56 -19.47
CA GLU A 116 1.09 6.65 -19.64
C GLU A 116 1.62 5.21 -19.58
N THR A 117 2.36 4.82 -20.60
CA THR A 117 3.01 3.51 -20.73
C THR A 117 3.86 3.24 -19.49
N PRO A 118 3.90 1.98 -18.99
CA PRO A 118 4.77 1.61 -17.88
C PRO A 118 6.21 1.75 -18.33
N THR A 119 6.86 2.83 -17.94
CA THR A 119 8.31 2.99 -18.03
C THR A 119 8.96 1.91 -17.17
N GLU A 120 10.11 1.43 -17.63
CA GLU A 120 11.08 0.56 -16.96
C GLU A 120 10.87 0.47 -15.44
N GLU A 121 10.81 -0.75 -14.91
CA GLU A 121 10.52 -1.07 -13.50
C GLU A 121 11.07 -0.01 -12.53
N ASP A 122 10.19 0.93 -12.19
CA ASP A 122 10.52 2.14 -11.46
C ASP A 122 11.16 1.82 -10.10
N GLU A 123 12.10 2.65 -9.63
CA GLU A 123 12.89 2.35 -8.44
C GLU A 123 12.03 2.15 -7.19
N LEU A 124 10.90 2.85 -7.08
CA LEU A 124 9.94 2.63 -6.00
C LEU A 124 9.30 1.24 -6.09
N THR A 125 8.91 0.78 -7.29
CA THR A 125 8.40 -0.58 -7.50
C THR A 125 9.43 -1.62 -7.04
N ARG A 126 10.70 -1.44 -7.39
CA ARG A 126 11.79 -2.33 -6.96
C ARG A 126 12.00 -2.30 -5.45
N ALA A 127 11.91 -1.13 -4.83
CA ALA A 127 12.04 -0.96 -3.38
C ALA A 127 10.92 -1.68 -2.64
N VAL A 128 9.66 -1.52 -3.07
CA VAL A 128 8.51 -2.20 -2.46
C VAL A 128 8.63 -3.71 -2.59
N LYS A 129 8.99 -4.23 -3.77
CA LYS A 129 9.22 -5.67 -3.96
C LYS A 129 10.34 -6.20 -3.05
N SER A 130 11.46 -5.48 -2.97
CA SER A 130 12.61 -5.85 -2.14
C SER A 130 12.28 -5.84 -0.65
N ALA A 131 11.61 -4.79 -0.17
CA ALA A 131 11.20 -4.65 1.23
C ALA A 131 10.24 -5.77 1.67
N LYS A 132 9.37 -6.22 0.75
CA LYS A 132 8.46 -7.34 0.99
C LYS A 132 9.14 -8.69 0.97
N ALA A 133 10.17 -8.87 0.12
CA ALA A 133 10.95 -10.10 0.04
C ALA A 133 11.90 -10.28 1.24
N GLY A 134 12.38 -9.18 1.81
CA GLY A 134 13.32 -9.15 2.94
C GLY A 134 12.73 -9.46 4.32
N LYS A 135 11.61 -10.20 4.40
CA LYS A 135 10.99 -10.57 5.69
C LYS A 135 12.05 -11.20 6.61
N PRO A 136 12.23 -10.71 7.85
CA PRO A 136 13.05 -11.41 8.83
C PRO A 136 12.39 -12.76 9.15
N LYS A 137 13.25 -13.77 9.26
CA LYS A 137 12.92 -15.15 9.60
C LYS A 137 12.49 -15.28 11.07
#